data_AF-A0A645E667-F1
#
_entry.id   AF-A0A645E667-F1
#
_cell.length_a   1.000
_cell.length_b   1.000
_cell.length_c   1.000
_cell.angle_alpha   90.00
_cell.angle_beta   90.00
_cell.angle_gamma   90.00
#
_symmetry.space_group_name_H-M   'P 1'
#
loop_
_entity.id
_entity.type
_entity.pdbx_description
1 polymer ?
#
loop_
_entity_poly.entity_id
_entity_poly.type
_entity_poly.pdbx_seq_one_letter_code
_entity_poly.pdbx_strand_id
1 'polypeptide(L)'
;MPNAEKDVKQAIARQINSGMMMLAITRLIGAFERRLDDTLNIRPNQLVDLDWKEIVAGLEQALRTSLEKRSETLLSAQGPISQNIDSFLSRASNFDPDDDNNVVDILMNMSVGNRMAIDPKTHQRVMRRVTLINYIYLAATFLINASPAGITEEILNHLLDAQSRLEVAWGKIEFERFKLSDLPLSAFDAPTRKALTEALGDEAVSVLDTKKDSDLSEAEVETVATVLGRRMQNGIYRHILVTTISDLWVDYLTRMDALRVSIGLEAYAQRDPLVQYKSQASEMFRVLLSEIRAGVIGRMYLYQPRRAAAPENVGKGGGNVPAAGLPVDASTDSNDSKKKRKRH
;
A
#
# COMPACT_ATOMS: atom_id res chain seq x y z
N MET A 1 -8.79 61.03 42.02
CA MET A 1 -8.46 61.17 40.58
C MET A 1 -8.89 59.90 39.84
N PRO A 2 -10.16 59.80 39.39
CA PRO A 2 -10.69 58.58 38.73
C PRO A 2 -10.15 58.33 37.31
N ASN A 3 -9.61 59.36 36.64
CA ASN A 3 -9.13 59.25 35.26
C ASN A 3 -7.76 58.55 35.15
N ALA A 4 -6.89 58.73 36.15
CA ALA A 4 -5.56 58.10 36.17
C ALA A 4 -5.64 56.57 36.15
N GLU A 5 -6.66 55.97 36.77
CA GLU A 5 -6.84 54.51 36.78
C GLU A 5 -7.30 53.96 35.42
N LYS A 6 -8.12 54.73 34.68
CA LYS A 6 -8.54 54.36 33.31
C LYS A 6 -7.40 54.47 32.32
N ASP A 7 -6.59 55.52 32.42
CA ASP A 7 -5.45 55.73 31.53
C ASP A 7 -4.37 54.65 31.72
N VAL A 8 -4.10 54.26 32.98
CA VAL A 8 -3.18 53.15 33.30
C VAL A 8 -3.72 51.81 32.78
N LYS A 9 -5.02 51.53 32.96
CA LYS A 9 -5.64 50.29 32.42
C LYS A 9 -5.56 50.25 30.88
N GLN A 10 -5.80 51.37 30.21
CA GLN A 10 -5.67 51.44 28.74
C GLN A 10 -4.23 51.27 28.27
N ALA A 11 -3.25 51.86 28.98
CA ALA A 11 -1.83 51.69 28.66
C ALA A 11 -1.40 50.22 28.80
N ILE A 12 -1.79 49.56 29.90
CA ILE A 12 -1.52 48.13 30.11
C ILE A 12 -2.22 47.27 29.05
N ALA A 13 -3.49 47.55 28.73
CA ALA A 13 -4.22 46.80 27.71
C ALA A 13 -3.59 46.92 26.33
N ARG A 14 -3.13 48.12 25.93
CA ARG A 14 -2.38 48.32 24.68
C ARG A 14 -1.07 47.53 24.69
N GLN A 15 -0.31 47.61 25.77
CA GLN A 15 0.95 46.88 25.91
C GLN A 15 0.77 45.36 25.81
N ILE A 16 -0.26 44.81 26.48
CA ILE A 16 -0.61 43.38 26.39
C ILE A 16 -1.00 43.02 24.96
N ASN A 17 -1.85 43.83 24.31
CA ASN A 17 -2.32 43.53 22.95
C ASN A 17 -1.17 43.56 21.94
N SER A 18 -0.32 44.59 21.98
CA SER A 18 0.88 44.68 21.12
C SER A 18 1.83 43.51 21.37
N GLY A 19 2.05 43.12 22.64
CA GLY A 19 2.87 41.96 22.98
C GLY A 19 2.30 40.64 22.46
N MET A 20 0.99 40.44 22.58
CA MET A 20 0.30 39.26 22.07
C MET A 20 0.30 39.21 20.53
N MET A 21 0.11 40.35 19.86
CA MET A 21 0.19 40.41 18.39
C MET A 21 1.60 40.15 17.90
N MET A 22 2.60 40.76 18.51
CA MET A 22 4.01 40.51 18.21
C MET A 22 4.34 39.01 18.31
N LEU A 23 3.89 38.34 19.37
CA LEU A 23 4.07 36.90 19.55
C LEU A 23 3.34 36.08 18.48
N ALA A 24 2.10 36.45 18.14
CA ALA A 24 1.30 35.78 17.13
C ALA A 24 1.94 35.90 15.73
N ILE A 25 2.37 37.10 15.35
CA ILE A 25 3.02 37.37 14.05
C ILE A 25 4.34 36.60 13.95
N THR A 26 5.19 36.62 14.98
CA THR A 26 6.44 35.84 14.99
C THR A 26 6.18 34.35 14.82
N ARG A 27 5.18 33.81 15.52
CA ARG A 27 4.83 32.38 15.41
C ARG A 27 4.28 32.04 14.04
N LEU A 28 3.45 32.88 13.45
CA LEU A 28 2.89 32.69 12.12
C LEU A 28 3.98 32.71 11.05
N ILE A 29 4.83 33.74 11.04
CA ILE A 29 5.98 33.83 10.12
C ILE A 29 6.86 32.58 10.29
N GLY A 30 7.25 32.24 11.52
CA GLY A 30 8.09 31.07 11.76
C GLY A 30 7.42 29.74 11.37
N ALA A 31 6.10 29.62 11.49
CA ALA A 31 5.37 28.44 11.03
C ALA A 31 5.37 28.33 9.51
N PHE A 32 5.17 29.46 8.80
CA PHE A 32 5.24 29.50 7.34
C PHE A 32 6.65 29.19 6.84
N GLU A 33 7.68 29.83 7.39
CA GLU A 33 9.07 29.63 6.95
C GLU A 33 9.52 28.19 7.15
N ARG A 34 9.16 27.56 8.29
CA ARG A 34 9.43 26.13 8.52
C ARG A 34 8.69 25.22 7.54
N ARG A 35 7.45 25.57 7.16
CA ARG A 35 6.65 24.77 6.24
C ARG A 35 7.13 24.91 4.79
N LEU A 36 7.62 26.08 4.42
CA LEU A 36 8.14 26.37 3.09
C LEU A 36 9.60 25.96 2.91
N ASP A 37 10.35 25.80 4.01
CA ASP A 37 11.81 25.66 4.01
C ASP A 37 12.46 26.83 3.24
N ASP A 38 11.94 28.04 3.48
CA ASP A 38 12.32 29.30 2.85
C ASP A 38 11.97 30.50 3.75
N THR A 39 12.62 31.65 3.55
CA THR A 39 12.38 32.86 4.34
C THR A 39 11.37 33.78 3.64
N LEU A 40 10.42 34.32 4.40
CA LEU A 40 9.46 35.30 3.88
C LEU A 40 10.05 36.71 3.78
N ASN A 41 11.23 36.92 4.36
CA ASN A 41 11.93 38.21 4.43
C ASN A 41 11.10 39.35 5.05
N ILE A 42 10.07 39.00 5.84
CA ILE A 42 9.28 39.95 6.62
C ILE A 42 9.78 39.94 8.06
N ARG A 43 9.98 41.13 8.63
CA ARG A 43 10.26 41.27 10.05
C ARG A 43 8.96 41.55 10.80
N PRO A 44 8.66 40.87 11.92
CA PRO A 44 7.42 41.06 12.64
C PRO A 44 7.15 42.51 13.07
N ASN A 45 8.19 43.27 13.40
CA ASN A 45 8.09 44.68 13.81
C ASN A 45 7.57 45.60 12.69
N GLN A 46 7.60 45.17 11.42
CA GLN A 46 6.99 45.89 10.31
C GLN A 46 5.46 45.77 10.29
N LEU A 47 4.91 44.80 11.03
CA LEU A 47 3.50 44.42 11.01
C LEU A 47 2.76 44.76 12.32
N VAL A 48 3.46 44.93 13.45
CA VAL A 48 2.85 45.07 14.79
C VAL A 48 1.92 46.28 14.91
N ASP A 49 2.18 47.35 14.18
CA ASP A 49 1.41 48.60 14.26
C ASP A 49 0.23 48.65 13.26
N LEU A 50 0.07 47.62 12.43
CA LEU A 50 -0.99 47.53 11.42
C LEU A 50 -2.26 46.89 11.98
N ASP A 51 -3.40 47.11 11.30
CA ASP A 51 -4.62 46.36 11.62
C ASP A 51 -4.47 44.88 11.23
N TRP A 52 -5.18 43.99 11.93
CA TRP A 52 -5.11 42.55 11.66
C TRP A 52 -5.41 42.21 10.19
N LYS A 53 -6.33 42.92 9.53
CA LYS A 53 -6.62 42.68 8.10
C LYS A 53 -5.41 43.01 7.21
N GLU A 54 -4.71 44.09 7.51
CA GLU A 54 -3.51 44.51 6.78
C GLU A 54 -2.33 43.57 7.02
N ILE A 55 -2.18 43.09 8.26
CA ILE A 55 -1.19 42.06 8.62
C ILE A 55 -1.43 40.79 7.80
N VAL A 56 -2.67 40.29 7.76
CA VAL A 56 -3.03 39.08 7.01
C VAL A 56 -2.78 39.28 5.52
N ALA A 57 -3.20 40.42 4.95
CA ALA A 57 -2.96 40.72 3.54
C ALA A 57 -1.46 40.79 3.20
N GLY A 58 -0.64 41.41 4.05
CA GLY A 58 0.80 41.48 3.85
C GLY A 58 1.48 40.11 3.93
N LEU A 59 1.08 39.27 4.90
CA LEU A 59 1.58 37.90 5.00
C LEU A 59 1.16 37.03 3.81
N GLU A 60 -0.10 37.14 3.36
CA GLU A 60 -0.59 36.42 2.18
C GLU A 60 0.16 36.82 0.92
N GLN A 61 0.40 38.12 0.73
CA GLN A 61 1.15 38.61 -0.43
C GLN A 61 2.58 38.07 -0.44
N ALA A 62 3.29 38.12 0.68
CA ALA A 62 4.66 37.59 0.75
C ALA A 62 4.71 36.07 0.58
N LEU A 63 3.73 35.34 1.10
CA LEU A 63 3.56 33.91 0.86
C LEU A 63 3.37 33.62 -0.64
N ARG A 64 2.47 34.34 -1.31
CA ARG A 64 2.23 34.21 -2.76
C ARG A 64 3.50 34.48 -3.55
N THR A 65 4.19 35.59 -3.28
CA THR A 65 5.44 35.93 -3.97
C THR A 65 6.54 34.89 -3.75
N SER A 66 6.68 34.35 -2.53
CA SER A 66 7.65 33.26 -2.26
C SER A 66 7.29 31.99 -3.03
N LEU A 67 6.01 31.60 -3.06
CA LEU A 67 5.52 30.43 -3.79
C LEU A 67 5.66 30.57 -5.31
N GLU A 68 5.36 31.74 -5.87
CA GLU A 68 5.54 32.07 -7.28
C GLU A 68 7.01 31.96 -7.68
N LYS A 69 7.91 32.63 -6.92
CA LYS A 69 9.35 32.54 -7.14
C LYS A 69 9.86 31.10 -7.07
N ARG A 70 9.36 30.32 -6.10
CA ARG A 70 9.69 28.89 -5.98
C ARG A 70 9.21 28.11 -7.21
N SER A 71 7.98 28.35 -7.66
CA SER A 71 7.42 27.72 -8.87
C SER A 71 8.27 28.02 -10.10
N GLU A 72 8.59 29.29 -10.34
CA GLU A 72 9.45 29.71 -11.46
C GLU A 72 10.83 29.06 -11.40
N THR A 73 11.44 29.02 -10.21
CA THR A 73 12.77 28.40 -10.03
C THR A 73 12.72 26.90 -10.35
N LEU A 74 11.70 26.21 -9.84
CA LEU A 74 11.55 24.77 -10.03
C LEU A 74 11.27 24.39 -11.49
N LEU A 75 10.46 25.20 -12.19
CA LEU A 75 10.01 24.98 -13.58
C LEU A 75 10.88 25.67 -14.63
N SER A 76 11.93 26.39 -14.23
CA SER A 76 12.89 26.98 -15.17
C SER A 76 13.56 25.90 -16.03
N ALA A 77 14.14 26.27 -17.18
CA ALA A 77 14.79 25.30 -18.08
C ALA A 77 15.93 24.52 -17.39
N GLN A 78 16.63 25.13 -16.44
CA GLN A 78 17.65 24.48 -15.60
C GLN A 78 17.11 24.16 -14.19
N GLY A 79 15.80 24.22 -14.00
CA GLY A 79 15.13 23.93 -12.75
C GLY A 79 15.17 22.44 -12.43
N PRO A 80 15.15 22.05 -11.14
CA PRO A 80 15.20 20.65 -10.74
C PRO A 80 14.11 19.77 -11.36
N ILE A 81 12.89 20.31 -11.56
CA ILE A 81 11.78 19.54 -12.13
C ILE A 81 12.05 19.24 -13.61
N SER A 82 12.40 20.27 -14.39
CA SER A 82 12.70 20.14 -15.81
C SER A 82 13.87 19.17 -16.03
N GLN A 83 14.94 19.29 -15.24
CA GLN A 83 16.07 18.37 -15.29
C GLN A 83 15.70 16.93 -14.94
N ASN A 84 14.83 16.72 -13.96
CA ASN A 84 14.36 15.38 -13.58
C ASN A 84 13.56 14.75 -14.72
N ILE A 85 12.67 15.53 -15.37
CA ILE A 85 11.87 15.07 -16.51
C ILE A 85 12.79 14.73 -17.68
N ASP A 86 13.73 15.62 -18.05
CA ASP A 86 14.68 15.38 -19.15
C ASP A 86 15.57 14.16 -18.89
N SER A 87 16.02 13.99 -17.63
CA SER A 87 16.82 12.84 -17.22
C SER A 87 16.04 11.52 -17.30
N PHE A 88 14.73 11.55 -17.04
CA PHE A 88 13.88 10.38 -17.18
C PHE A 88 13.62 10.06 -18.66
N LEU A 89 13.19 11.05 -19.44
CA LEU A 89 12.87 10.90 -20.86
C LEU A 89 14.09 10.46 -21.68
N SER A 90 15.29 10.93 -21.35
CA SER A 90 16.53 10.50 -22.01
C SER A 90 16.91 9.04 -21.73
N ARG A 91 16.44 8.46 -20.62
CA ARG A 91 16.67 7.04 -20.26
C ARG A 91 15.54 6.14 -20.72
N ALA A 92 14.31 6.65 -20.77
CA ALA A 92 13.14 5.96 -21.26
C ALA A 92 13.19 5.93 -22.80
N SER A 93 13.81 4.89 -23.37
CA SER A 93 13.85 4.70 -24.82
C SER A 93 12.47 4.55 -25.47
N ASN A 94 11.46 4.12 -24.69
CA ASN A 94 10.06 3.94 -25.11
C ASN A 94 9.10 4.58 -24.09
N PHE A 95 9.23 5.89 -23.84
CA PHE A 95 8.20 6.58 -23.05
C PHE A 95 6.89 6.65 -23.83
N ASP A 96 5.86 5.98 -23.32
CA ASP A 96 4.48 6.09 -23.80
C ASP A 96 3.68 6.95 -22.82
N PRO A 97 3.17 8.14 -23.23
CA PRO A 97 2.35 8.99 -22.37
C PRO A 97 0.99 8.39 -22.02
N ASP A 98 0.53 7.40 -22.78
CA ASP A 98 -0.75 6.71 -22.52
C ASP A 98 -0.57 5.50 -21.56
N ASP A 99 0.68 5.17 -21.17
CA ASP A 99 0.97 4.17 -20.14
C ASP A 99 1.01 4.82 -18.75
N ASP A 100 0.00 4.50 -17.94
CA ASP A 100 -0.13 4.96 -16.55
C ASP A 100 1.14 4.73 -15.71
N ASN A 101 1.89 3.63 -15.94
CA ASN A 101 3.10 3.36 -15.17
C ASN A 101 4.21 4.36 -15.49
N ASN A 102 4.37 4.70 -16.78
CA ASN A 102 5.33 5.70 -17.22
C ASN A 102 5.00 7.07 -16.63
N VAL A 103 3.71 7.42 -16.62
CA VAL A 103 3.24 8.69 -16.04
C VAL A 103 3.49 8.72 -14.53
N VAL A 104 3.14 7.65 -13.81
CA VAL A 104 3.39 7.53 -12.36
C VAL A 104 4.89 7.62 -12.05
N ASP A 105 5.73 6.95 -12.81
CA ASP A 105 7.18 7.00 -12.63
C ASP A 105 7.73 8.42 -12.82
N ILE A 106 7.27 9.15 -13.85
CA ILE A 106 7.65 10.55 -14.04
C ILE A 106 7.18 11.41 -12.85
N LEU A 107 5.91 11.28 -12.44
CA LEU A 107 5.36 12.03 -11.31
C LEU A 107 6.15 11.78 -10.02
N MET A 108 6.53 10.54 -9.76
CA MET A 108 7.33 10.18 -8.58
C MET A 108 8.75 10.74 -8.68
N ASN A 109 9.39 10.66 -9.85
CA ASN A 109 10.75 11.17 -10.05
C ASN A 109 10.83 12.70 -10.01
N MET A 110 9.86 13.42 -10.58
CA MET A 110 9.84 14.89 -10.55
C MET A 110 9.61 15.45 -9.14
N SER A 111 8.97 14.67 -8.25
CA SER A 111 8.64 15.11 -6.89
C SER A 111 9.82 15.26 -5.96
N VAL A 112 11.00 14.74 -6.34
CA VAL A 112 12.17 14.69 -5.46
C VAL A 112 13.39 15.34 -6.12
N GLY A 113 14.17 16.09 -5.33
CA GLY A 113 15.40 16.71 -5.77
C GLY A 113 16.49 16.60 -4.73
N ASN A 114 17.66 17.15 -5.05
CA ASN A 114 18.76 17.25 -4.11
C ASN A 114 19.07 18.73 -3.86
N ARG A 115 19.18 19.12 -2.59
CA ARG A 115 19.56 20.46 -2.16
C ARG A 115 20.82 20.37 -1.32
N MET A 116 21.77 21.28 -1.56
CA MET A 116 22.93 21.43 -0.70
C MET A 116 22.46 21.86 0.70
N ALA A 117 22.77 21.05 1.70
CA ALA A 117 22.48 21.34 3.10
C ALA A 117 23.78 21.30 3.91
N ILE A 118 23.81 22.02 5.03
CA ILE A 118 24.91 21.93 5.98
C ILE A 118 24.46 20.95 7.07
N ASP A 119 25.23 19.90 7.31
CA ASP A 119 24.96 18.97 8.39
C ASP A 119 25.18 19.68 9.75
N PRO A 120 24.16 19.77 10.63
CA PRO A 120 24.27 20.48 11.90
C PRO A 120 25.28 19.84 12.87
N LYS A 121 25.70 18.59 12.68
CA LYS A 121 26.68 17.92 13.55
C LYS A 121 28.11 18.06 13.07
N THR A 122 28.33 18.00 11.77
CA THR A 122 29.68 18.00 11.16
C THR A 122 30.04 19.34 10.52
N HIS A 123 29.07 20.25 10.38
CA HIS A 123 29.17 21.53 9.65
C HIS A 123 29.68 21.37 8.20
N GLN A 124 29.63 20.16 7.65
CA GLN A 124 30.02 19.89 6.28
C GLN A 124 28.86 20.11 5.32
N ARG A 125 29.19 20.47 4.08
CA ARG A 125 28.21 20.57 3.00
C ARG A 125 27.88 19.16 2.50
N VAL A 126 26.62 18.78 2.60
CA VAL A 126 26.11 17.46 2.19
C VAL A 126 24.93 17.67 1.25
N MET A 127 24.87 16.87 0.18
CA MET A 127 23.67 16.80 -0.65
C MET A 127 22.57 16.09 0.14
N ARG A 128 21.46 16.77 0.39
CA ARG A 128 20.28 16.18 1.04
C ARG A 128 19.16 16.02 0.03
N ARG A 129 18.55 14.84 0.02
CA ARG A 129 17.32 14.57 -0.75
C ARG A 129 16.16 15.34 -0.12
N VAL A 130 15.46 16.13 -0.93
CA VAL A 130 14.35 16.99 -0.53
C VAL A 130 13.13 16.75 -1.42
N THR A 131 11.94 16.80 -0.83
CA THR A 131 10.69 16.75 -1.58
C THR A 131 10.43 18.12 -2.20
N LEU A 132 10.39 18.17 -3.54
CA LEU A 132 10.13 19.38 -4.30
C LEU A 132 8.63 19.70 -4.35
N ILE A 133 7.83 18.67 -4.63
CA ILE A 133 6.36 18.70 -4.74
C ILE A 133 5.77 17.59 -3.87
N ASN A 134 4.69 17.89 -3.16
CA ASN A 134 3.93 16.91 -2.41
C ASN A 134 2.52 16.77 -3.01
N TYR A 135 2.20 15.58 -3.53
CA TYR A 135 0.90 15.29 -4.11
C TYR A 135 -0.19 14.94 -3.10
N ILE A 136 0.14 14.74 -1.82
CA ILE A 136 -0.83 14.29 -0.81
C ILE A 136 -2.03 15.24 -0.73
N TYR A 137 -1.80 16.55 -0.76
CA TYR A 137 -2.89 17.51 -0.71
C TYR A 137 -3.74 17.47 -1.99
N LEU A 138 -3.10 17.38 -3.16
CA LEU A 138 -3.79 17.26 -4.45
C LEU A 138 -4.63 15.97 -4.50
N ALA A 139 -4.05 14.84 -4.10
CA ALA A 139 -4.74 13.56 -4.00
C ALA A 139 -5.93 13.65 -3.03
N ALA A 140 -5.76 14.30 -1.87
CA ALA A 140 -6.84 14.51 -0.92
C ALA A 140 -7.97 15.38 -1.50
N THR A 141 -7.66 16.37 -2.35
CA THR A 141 -8.71 17.17 -3.01
C THR A 141 -9.54 16.38 -4.01
N PHE A 142 -9.01 15.29 -4.59
CA PHE A 142 -9.82 14.38 -5.40
C PHE A 142 -10.82 13.57 -4.55
N LEU A 143 -10.47 13.30 -3.29
CA LEU A 143 -11.33 12.55 -2.37
C LEU A 143 -12.35 13.42 -1.63
N ILE A 144 -12.10 14.73 -1.48
CA ILE A 144 -12.91 15.60 -0.60
C ILE A 144 -14.38 15.73 -1.05
N ASN A 145 -14.63 15.60 -2.35
CA ASN A 145 -15.96 15.69 -2.95
C ASN A 145 -16.52 14.33 -3.38
N ALA A 146 -15.76 13.25 -3.17
CA ALA A 146 -16.18 11.91 -3.54
C ALA A 146 -17.17 11.36 -2.51
N SER A 147 -18.27 10.77 -2.99
CA SER A 147 -19.21 10.11 -2.09
C SER A 147 -18.62 8.80 -1.56
N PRO A 148 -18.94 8.37 -0.33
CA PRO A 148 -18.48 7.08 0.18
C PRO A 148 -18.83 5.89 -0.72
N ALA A 149 -20.00 5.94 -1.37
CA ALA A 149 -20.42 4.91 -2.31
C ALA A 149 -19.56 4.90 -3.57
N GLY A 150 -19.26 6.07 -4.14
CA GLY A 150 -18.40 6.19 -5.32
C GLY A 150 -16.98 5.72 -5.06
N ILE A 151 -16.40 6.07 -3.89
CA ILE A 151 -15.07 5.56 -3.48
C ILE A 151 -15.10 4.03 -3.35
N THR A 152 -16.17 3.47 -2.78
CA THR A 152 -16.31 2.03 -2.61
C THR A 152 -16.35 1.31 -3.95
N GLU A 153 -17.10 1.86 -4.92
CA GLU A 153 -17.19 1.31 -6.27
C GLU A 153 -15.85 1.39 -7.01
N GLU A 154 -15.14 2.53 -6.90
CA GLU A 154 -13.82 2.71 -7.50
C GLU A 154 -12.80 1.71 -6.95
N ILE A 155 -12.74 1.55 -5.62
CA ILE A 155 -11.86 0.57 -4.97
C ILE A 155 -12.24 -0.85 -5.41
N LEU A 156 -13.52 -1.18 -5.47
CA LEU A 156 -13.97 -2.51 -5.88
C LEU A 156 -13.57 -2.80 -7.33
N ASN A 157 -13.78 -1.84 -8.24
CA ASN A 157 -13.39 -1.98 -9.65
C ASN A 157 -11.89 -2.17 -9.80
N HIS A 158 -11.09 -1.39 -9.06
CA HIS A 158 -9.63 -1.55 -9.03
C HIS A 158 -9.22 -2.95 -8.54
N LEU A 159 -9.84 -3.44 -7.46
CA LEU A 159 -9.55 -4.77 -6.90
C LEU A 159 -9.96 -5.91 -7.85
N LEU A 160 -11.05 -5.76 -8.59
CA LEU A 160 -11.48 -6.72 -9.61
C LEU A 160 -10.55 -6.71 -10.83
N ASP A 161 -10.10 -5.53 -11.27
CA ASP A 161 -9.11 -5.41 -12.34
C ASP A 161 -7.74 -5.99 -11.93
N ALA A 162 -7.30 -5.74 -10.69
CA ALA A 162 -6.10 -6.36 -10.17
C ALA A 162 -6.21 -7.90 -10.16
N GLN A 163 -7.38 -8.44 -9.82
CA GLN A 163 -7.62 -9.88 -9.85
C GLN A 163 -7.54 -10.47 -11.26
N SER A 164 -8.11 -9.81 -12.27
CA SER A 164 -8.06 -10.26 -13.66
C SER A 164 -6.63 -10.20 -14.20
N ARG A 165 -5.87 -9.15 -13.89
CA ARG A 165 -4.45 -9.03 -14.27
C ARG A 165 -3.58 -10.08 -13.60
N LEU A 166 -3.84 -10.39 -12.32
CA LEU A 166 -3.15 -11.47 -11.62
C LEU A 166 -3.43 -12.83 -12.25
N GLU A 167 -4.66 -13.10 -12.67
CA GLU A 167 -5.02 -14.33 -13.40
C GLU A 167 -4.12 -14.51 -14.63
N VAL A 168 -3.98 -13.47 -15.45
CA VAL A 168 -3.11 -13.48 -16.65
C VAL A 168 -1.64 -13.68 -16.27
N ALA A 169 -1.14 -12.92 -15.29
CA ALA A 169 0.27 -12.99 -14.88
C ALA A 169 0.63 -14.39 -14.33
N TRP A 170 -0.25 -14.96 -13.51
CA TRP A 170 -0.14 -16.30 -12.96
C TRP A 170 -0.20 -17.37 -14.04
N GLY A 171 -1.08 -17.20 -15.02
CA GLY A 171 -1.15 -18.05 -16.21
C GLY A 171 0.15 -18.10 -16.99
N LYS A 172 0.77 -16.95 -17.24
CA LYS A 172 2.07 -16.85 -17.93
C LYS A 172 3.18 -17.52 -17.12
N ILE A 173 3.21 -17.34 -15.80
CA ILE A 173 4.19 -18.01 -14.92
C ILE A 173 4.03 -19.54 -14.96
N GLU A 174 2.79 -20.02 -14.91
CA GLU A 174 2.45 -21.44 -14.98
C GLU A 174 2.89 -22.06 -16.31
N PHE A 175 2.60 -21.37 -17.42
CA PHE A 175 2.99 -21.78 -18.75
C PHE A 175 4.51 -21.82 -18.94
N GLU A 176 5.23 -20.79 -18.47
CA GLU A 176 6.70 -20.79 -18.51
C GLU A 176 7.32 -21.90 -17.65
N ARG A 177 6.73 -22.22 -16.50
CA ARG A 177 7.18 -23.37 -15.69
C ARG A 177 7.01 -24.69 -16.46
N PHE A 178 5.91 -24.83 -17.19
CA PHE A 178 5.66 -26.01 -18.01
C PHE A 178 6.69 -26.15 -19.13
N LYS A 179 6.97 -25.06 -19.86
CA LYS A 179 8.03 -25.00 -20.88
C LYS A 179 9.41 -25.40 -20.34
N LEU A 180 9.77 -24.90 -19.16
CA LEU A 180 11.05 -25.26 -18.51
C LEU A 180 11.14 -26.74 -18.12
N SER A 181 10.01 -27.43 -18.01
CA SER A 181 9.96 -28.85 -17.63
C SER A 181 10.07 -29.79 -18.84
N ASP A 182 10.08 -29.27 -20.07
CA ASP A 182 10.15 -30.02 -21.35
C ASP A 182 9.08 -31.13 -21.46
N LEU A 183 7.90 -30.89 -20.87
CA LEU A 183 6.76 -31.80 -20.94
C LEU A 183 5.85 -31.38 -22.11
N PRO A 184 5.30 -32.33 -22.90
CA PRO A 184 4.36 -31.98 -23.96
C PRO A 184 3.03 -31.52 -23.36
N LEU A 185 2.29 -30.60 -23.99
CA LEU A 185 0.98 -30.09 -23.52
C LEU A 185 -0.01 -31.22 -23.17
N SER A 186 0.08 -32.35 -23.87
CA SER A 186 -0.66 -33.58 -23.58
C SER A 186 -0.30 -34.23 -22.23
N ALA A 187 0.62 -33.67 -21.44
CA ALA A 187 0.98 -34.12 -20.10
C ALA A 187 0.23 -33.35 -18.98
N PHE A 188 -0.57 -32.33 -19.30
CA PHE A 188 -1.42 -31.67 -18.31
C PHE A 188 -2.32 -32.67 -17.57
N ASP A 189 -2.64 -32.38 -16.31
CA ASP A 189 -3.56 -33.20 -15.53
C ASP A 189 -4.98 -33.17 -16.12
N ALA A 190 -5.74 -34.24 -15.91
CA ALA A 190 -7.08 -34.39 -16.50
C ALA A 190 -8.01 -33.20 -16.24
N PRO A 191 -8.04 -32.59 -15.04
CA PRO A 191 -8.80 -31.37 -14.79
C PRO A 191 -8.37 -30.16 -15.64
N THR A 192 -7.07 -29.97 -15.89
CA THR A 192 -6.57 -28.88 -16.75
C THR A 192 -6.95 -29.13 -18.20
N ARG A 193 -6.82 -30.38 -18.69
CA ARG A 193 -7.27 -30.72 -20.05
C ARG A 193 -8.74 -30.48 -20.24
N LYS A 194 -9.57 -30.87 -19.27
CA LYS A 194 -11.01 -30.58 -19.32
C LYS A 194 -11.28 -29.08 -19.45
N ALA A 195 -10.59 -28.25 -18.67
CA ALA A 195 -10.74 -26.79 -18.75
C ALA A 195 -10.25 -26.21 -20.09
N LEU A 196 -9.16 -26.75 -20.65
CA LEU A 196 -8.68 -26.38 -21.98
C LEU A 196 -9.70 -26.77 -23.06
N THR A 197 -10.23 -27.99 -23.01
CA THR A 197 -11.29 -28.46 -23.92
C THR A 197 -12.55 -27.60 -23.83
N GLU A 198 -12.99 -27.23 -22.62
CA GLU A 198 -14.16 -26.36 -22.43
C GLU A 198 -13.94 -24.95 -23.01
N ALA A 199 -12.70 -24.44 -22.98
CA ALA A 199 -12.37 -23.10 -23.45
C ALA A 199 -12.06 -23.04 -24.97
N LEU A 200 -11.40 -24.06 -25.51
CA LEU A 200 -10.84 -24.08 -26.87
C LEU A 200 -11.59 -25.04 -27.82
N GLY A 201 -12.31 -26.03 -27.28
CA GLY A 201 -12.90 -27.13 -28.04
C GLY A 201 -11.94 -28.31 -28.26
N ASP A 202 -12.50 -29.50 -28.46
CA ASP A 202 -11.75 -30.76 -28.61
C ASP A 202 -10.77 -30.75 -29.80
N GLU A 203 -11.17 -30.15 -30.92
CA GLU A 203 -10.34 -30.06 -32.12
C GLU A 203 -9.09 -29.19 -31.89
N ALA A 204 -9.24 -28.04 -31.23
CA ALA A 204 -8.13 -27.15 -30.94
C ALA A 204 -7.14 -27.76 -29.94
N VAL A 205 -7.63 -28.43 -28.90
CA VAL A 205 -6.77 -29.14 -27.93
C VAL A 205 -5.99 -30.27 -28.62
N SER A 206 -6.64 -31.01 -29.52
CA SER A 206 -5.97 -32.07 -30.28
C SER A 206 -4.86 -31.51 -31.20
N VAL A 207 -5.05 -30.33 -31.79
CA VAL A 207 -4.01 -29.64 -32.56
C VAL A 207 -2.88 -29.18 -31.65
N LEU A 208 -3.17 -28.60 -30.48
CA LEU A 208 -2.16 -28.19 -29.50
C LEU A 208 -1.32 -29.37 -29.03
N ASP A 209 -1.92 -30.54 -28.81
CA ASP A 209 -1.21 -31.76 -28.39
C ASP A 209 -0.18 -32.25 -29.42
N THR A 210 -0.34 -31.87 -30.70
CA THR A 210 0.60 -32.24 -31.78
C THR A 210 1.72 -31.22 -31.99
N LYS A 211 1.57 -30.00 -31.48
CA LYS A 211 2.56 -28.93 -31.60
C LYS A 211 3.59 -29.02 -30.49
N LYS A 212 4.83 -28.63 -30.79
CA LYS A 212 5.83 -28.34 -29.76
C LYS A 212 5.58 -26.94 -29.21
N ASP A 213 6.03 -26.68 -27.98
CA ASP A 213 5.92 -25.36 -27.33
C ASP A 213 6.53 -24.22 -28.16
N SER A 214 7.56 -24.51 -28.97
CA SER A 214 8.21 -23.54 -29.88
C SER A 214 7.34 -23.13 -31.08
N ASP A 215 6.31 -23.91 -31.39
CA ASP A 215 5.51 -23.78 -32.61
C ASP A 215 4.12 -23.17 -32.32
N LEU A 216 3.89 -22.74 -31.07
CA LEU A 216 2.68 -22.07 -30.64
C LEU A 216 2.69 -20.60 -31.06
N SER A 217 1.58 -20.13 -31.62
CA SER A 217 1.36 -18.71 -31.87
C SER A 217 1.15 -17.94 -30.57
N GLU A 218 1.41 -16.63 -30.59
CA GLU A 218 1.22 -15.75 -29.42
C GLU A 218 -0.22 -15.81 -28.88
N ALA A 219 -1.22 -15.90 -29.78
CA ALA A 219 -2.62 -16.03 -29.40
C ALA A 219 -2.94 -17.37 -28.72
N GLU A 220 -2.32 -18.47 -29.17
CA GLU A 220 -2.49 -19.79 -28.54
C GLU A 220 -1.86 -19.80 -27.14
N VAL A 221 -0.67 -19.21 -27.00
CA VAL A 221 0.01 -19.05 -25.71
C VAL A 221 -0.84 -18.23 -24.75
N GLU A 222 -1.40 -17.11 -25.20
CA GLU A 222 -2.25 -16.26 -24.36
C GLU A 222 -3.52 -16.99 -23.89
N THR A 223 -4.14 -17.76 -24.77
CA THR A 223 -5.37 -18.49 -24.44
C THR A 223 -5.08 -19.62 -23.43
N VAL A 224 -4.03 -20.41 -23.67
CA VAL A 224 -3.58 -21.47 -22.75
C VAL A 224 -3.19 -20.87 -21.40
N ALA A 225 -2.39 -19.79 -21.40
CA ALA A 225 -2.01 -19.09 -20.18
C ALA A 225 -3.24 -18.59 -19.40
N THR A 226 -4.25 -18.04 -20.07
CA THR A 226 -5.49 -17.59 -19.40
C THR A 226 -6.20 -18.73 -18.68
N VAL A 227 -6.36 -19.89 -19.34
CA VAL A 227 -7.00 -21.07 -18.73
C VAL A 227 -6.19 -21.58 -17.53
N LEU A 228 -4.87 -21.67 -17.68
CA LEU A 228 -3.95 -22.06 -16.61
C LEU A 228 -4.02 -21.09 -15.42
N GLY A 229 -4.03 -19.80 -15.70
CA GLY A 229 -4.14 -18.72 -14.72
C GLY A 229 -5.42 -18.81 -13.91
N ARG A 230 -6.57 -18.97 -14.58
CA ARG A 230 -7.88 -19.15 -13.94
C ARG A 230 -7.89 -20.33 -12.99
N ARG A 231 -7.35 -21.46 -13.47
CA ARG A 231 -7.31 -22.70 -12.69
C ARG A 231 -6.41 -22.55 -11.47
N MET A 232 -5.23 -21.99 -11.64
CA MET A 232 -4.29 -21.74 -10.53
C MET A 232 -4.91 -20.79 -9.51
N GLN A 233 -5.50 -19.67 -9.96
CA GLN A 233 -6.21 -18.72 -9.10
C GLN A 233 -7.30 -19.41 -8.28
N ASN A 234 -8.17 -20.20 -8.92
CA ASN A 234 -9.21 -20.96 -8.23
C ASN A 234 -8.66 -21.96 -7.20
N GLY A 235 -7.56 -22.64 -7.53
CA GLY A 235 -6.89 -23.55 -6.60
C GLY A 235 -6.37 -22.82 -5.36
N ILE A 236 -5.69 -21.69 -5.57
CA ILE A 236 -5.19 -20.82 -4.50
C ILE A 236 -6.35 -20.33 -3.62
N TYR A 237 -7.44 -19.85 -4.22
CA TYR A 237 -8.58 -19.32 -3.49
C TYR A 237 -9.29 -20.38 -2.66
N ARG A 238 -9.48 -21.58 -3.20
CA ARG A 238 -10.01 -22.71 -2.43
C ARG A 238 -9.12 -23.04 -1.24
N HIS A 239 -7.81 -23.08 -1.44
CA HIS A 239 -6.87 -23.35 -0.36
C HIS A 239 -6.92 -22.26 0.73
N ILE A 240 -6.93 -20.98 0.34
CA ILE A 240 -7.05 -19.84 1.26
C ILE A 240 -8.37 -19.90 2.04
N LEU A 241 -9.49 -20.19 1.37
CA LEU A 241 -10.80 -20.35 2.00
C LEU A 241 -10.76 -21.44 3.08
N VAL A 242 -10.33 -22.65 2.70
CA VAL A 242 -10.33 -23.81 3.60
C VAL A 242 -9.41 -23.57 4.80
N THR A 243 -8.19 -23.09 4.57
CA THR A 243 -7.22 -22.84 5.65
C THR A 243 -7.72 -21.75 6.60
N THR A 244 -8.17 -20.61 6.07
CA THR A 244 -8.65 -19.48 6.88
C THR A 244 -9.89 -19.85 7.71
N ILE A 245 -10.83 -20.58 7.11
CA ILE A 245 -12.02 -21.07 7.83
C ILE A 245 -11.61 -22.05 8.92
N SER A 246 -10.70 -22.99 8.62
CA SER A 246 -10.27 -24.01 9.57
C SER A 246 -9.57 -23.39 10.79
N ASP A 247 -8.62 -22.47 10.56
CA ASP A 247 -7.88 -21.77 11.61
C ASP A 247 -8.83 -21.02 12.55
N LEU A 248 -9.72 -20.19 11.98
CA LEU A 248 -10.64 -19.36 12.76
C LEU A 248 -11.75 -20.17 13.42
N TRP A 249 -12.15 -21.31 12.84
CA TRP A 249 -13.14 -22.20 13.45
C TRP A 249 -12.60 -22.86 14.72
N VAL A 250 -11.33 -23.30 14.71
CA VAL A 250 -10.67 -23.87 15.90
C VAL A 250 -10.60 -22.83 17.03
N ASP A 251 -10.23 -21.59 16.70
CA ASP A 251 -10.23 -20.49 17.65
C ASP A 251 -11.64 -20.21 18.20
N TYR A 252 -12.65 -20.20 17.34
CA TYR A 252 -14.04 -20.03 17.75
C TYR A 252 -14.51 -21.12 18.71
N LEU A 253 -14.22 -22.40 18.44
CA LEU A 253 -14.56 -23.51 19.33
C LEU A 253 -13.91 -23.34 20.70
N THR A 254 -12.64 -22.94 20.73
CA THR A 254 -11.92 -22.66 21.98
C THR A 254 -12.58 -21.54 22.78
N ARG A 255 -12.99 -20.45 22.11
CA ARG A 255 -13.72 -19.35 22.77
C ARG A 255 -15.11 -19.80 23.26
N MET A 256 -15.79 -20.69 22.54
CA MET A 256 -17.09 -21.24 22.92
C MET A 256 -17.02 -22.15 24.16
N ASP A 257 -15.94 -22.91 24.31
CA ASP A 257 -15.70 -23.69 25.53
C ASP A 257 -15.45 -22.78 26.74
N ALA A 258 -14.66 -21.72 26.57
CA ALA A 258 -14.45 -20.71 27.61
C ALA A 258 -15.76 -20.00 28.01
N LEU A 259 -16.60 -19.66 27.02
CA LEU A 259 -17.92 -19.05 27.22
C LEU A 259 -18.84 -19.96 28.07
N ARG A 260 -18.82 -21.25 27.79
CA ARG A 260 -19.62 -22.23 28.53
C ARG A 260 -19.21 -22.28 30.00
N VAL A 261 -17.91 -22.21 30.29
CA VAL A 261 -17.39 -22.17 31.66
C VAL A 261 -17.77 -20.86 32.35
N SER A 262 -17.62 -19.71 31.69
CA SER A 262 -17.90 -18.39 32.29
C SER A 262 -19.38 -18.22 32.64
N ILE A 263 -20.29 -18.62 31.75
CA ILE A 263 -21.74 -18.54 31.98
C ILE A 263 -22.17 -19.49 33.11
N GLY A 264 -21.52 -20.64 33.23
CA GLY A 264 -21.71 -21.55 34.37
C GLY A 264 -21.40 -20.90 35.72
N LEU A 265 -20.44 -19.96 35.77
CA LEU A 265 -20.08 -19.19 36.97
C LEU A 265 -21.03 -17.99 37.20
N GLU A 266 -21.59 -17.41 36.13
CA GLU A 266 -22.46 -16.22 36.18
C GLU A 266 -23.95 -16.55 36.45
N ALA A 267 -24.34 -17.83 36.41
CA ALA A 267 -25.69 -18.32 36.73
C ALA A 267 -26.22 -17.90 38.13
N TYR A 268 -25.36 -17.35 38.99
CA TYR A 268 -25.73 -16.71 40.25
C TYR A 268 -26.52 -15.39 40.11
N ALA A 269 -26.56 -14.78 38.92
CA ALA A 269 -27.13 -13.45 38.68
C ALA A 269 -28.62 -13.41 38.25
N GLN A 270 -29.41 -14.48 38.50
CA GLN A 270 -30.85 -14.58 38.19
C GLN A 270 -31.25 -14.40 36.71
N ARG A 271 -30.30 -14.47 35.77
CA ARG A 271 -30.57 -14.50 34.32
C ARG A 271 -30.49 -15.93 33.82
N ASP A 272 -31.33 -16.28 32.83
CA ASP A 272 -31.31 -17.62 32.22
C ASP A 272 -29.97 -17.86 31.49
N PRO A 273 -29.13 -18.79 31.97
CA PRO A 273 -27.81 -19.07 31.38
C PRO A 273 -27.89 -19.50 29.92
N LEU A 274 -28.97 -20.19 29.53
CA LEU A 274 -29.14 -20.68 28.16
C LEU A 274 -29.38 -19.52 27.19
N VAL A 275 -30.16 -18.52 27.61
CA VAL A 275 -30.45 -17.34 26.80
C VAL A 275 -29.18 -16.50 26.61
N GLN A 276 -28.41 -16.31 27.68
CA GLN A 276 -27.13 -15.60 27.61
C GLN A 276 -26.13 -16.31 26.70
N TYR A 277 -25.99 -17.64 26.85
CA TYR A 277 -25.10 -18.43 26.01
C TYR A 277 -25.47 -18.30 24.53
N LYS A 278 -26.74 -18.47 24.18
CA LYS A 278 -27.20 -18.32 22.80
C LYS A 278 -26.93 -16.92 22.24
N SER A 279 -27.19 -15.87 23.01
CA SER A 279 -26.96 -14.49 22.57
C SER A 279 -25.47 -14.22 22.33
N GLN A 280 -24.60 -14.59 23.27
CA GLN A 280 -23.17 -14.35 23.17
C GLN A 280 -22.53 -15.22 22.08
N ALA A 281 -22.94 -16.49 21.98
CA ALA A 281 -22.51 -17.39 20.92
C ALA A 281 -22.90 -16.87 19.52
N SER A 282 -24.12 -16.36 19.36
CA SER A 282 -24.57 -15.76 18.10
C SER A 282 -23.73 -14.54 17.72
N GLU A 283 -23.35 -13.71 18.69
CA GLU A 283 -22.52 -12.53 18.42
C GLU A 283 -21.09 -12.95 18.04
N MET A 284 -20.51 -13.90 18.78
CA MET A 284 -19.20 -14.47 18.45
C MET A 284 -19.17 -15.11 17.07
N PHE A 285 -20.25 -15.77 16.66
CA PHE A 285 -20.36 -16.34 15.32
C PHE A 285 -20.44 -15.27 14.22
N ARG A 286 -21.12 -14.14 14.45
CA ARG A 286 -21.12 -13.00 13.51
C ARG A 286 -19.73 -12.39 13.35
N VAL A 287 -19.01 -12.24 14.47
CA VAL A 287 -17.61 -11.79 14.46
C VAL A 287 -16.74 -12.76 13.67
N LEU A 288 -16.87 -14.07 13.91
CA LEU A 288 -16.17 -15.11 13.15
C LEU A 288 -16.41 -14.99 11.63
N LEU A 289 -17.66 -14.83 11.19
CA LEU A 289 -17.97 -14.64 9.77
C LEU A 289 -17.36 -13.35 9.19
N SER A 290 -17.21 -12.30 10.01
CA SER A 290 -16.53 -11.07 9.61
C SER A 290 -15.02 -11.28 9.48
N GLU A 291 -14.41 -11.94 10.47
CA GLU A 291 -12.98 -12.29 10.48
C GLU A 291 -12.62 -13.22 9.32
N ILE A 292 -13.45 -14.22 9.01
CA ILE A 292 -13.25 -15.11 7.86
C ILE A 292 -13.27 -14.31 6.56
N ARG A 293 -14.28 -13.45 6.34
CA ARG A 293 -14.37 -12.64 5.12
C ARG A 293 -13.14 -11.73 4.96
N ALA A 294 -12.77 -11.00 6.01
CA ALA A 294 -11.61 -10.11 5.98
C ALA A 294 -10.30 -10.88 5.77
N GLY A 295 -10.12 -12.00 6.47
CA GLY A 295 -8.93 -12.84 6.38
C GLY A 295 -8.76 -13.47 5.00
N VAL A 296 -9.84 -13.97 4.41
CA VAL A 296 -9.84 -14.56 3.06
C VAL A 296 -9.47 -13.50 2.03
N ILE A 297 -10.18 -12.36 2.00
CA ILE A 297 -9.92 -11.29 1.03
C ILE A 297 -8.49 -10.75 1.19
N GLY A 298 -8.04 -10.49 2.43
CA GLY A 298 -6.69 -10.03 2.69
C GLY A 298 -5.62 -11.01 2.18
N ARG A 299 -5.78 -12.31 2.46
CA ARG A 299 -4.85 -13.34 1.99
C ARG A 299 -4.89 -13.50 0.46
N MET A 300 -6.05 -13.36 -0.19
CA MET A 300 -6.18 -13.46 -1.65
C MET A 300 -5.34 -12.41 -2.39
N TYR A 301 -5.34 -11.15 -1.92
CA TYR A 301 -4.59 -10.06 -2.56
C TYR A 301 -3.11 -9.99 -2.15
N LEU A 302 -2.74 -10.53 -0.99
CA LEU A 302 -1.35 -10.57 -0.52
C LEU A 302 -0.58 -11.83 -0.99
N TYR A 303 -1.29 -12.83 -1.54
CA TYR A 303 -0.67 -14.07 -1.97
C TYR A 303 0.30 -13.84 -3.14
N GLN A 304 1.53 -14.28 -2.97
CA GLN A 304 2.55 -14.28 -4.03
C GLN A 304 2.95 -15.73 -4.34
N PRO A 305 2.70 -16.22 -5.57
CA PRO A 305 3.20 -17.53 -5.98
C PRO A 305 4.73 -17.53 -5.92
N ARG A 306 5.29 -18.61 -5.38
CA ARG A 306 6.74 -18.83 -5.46
C ARG A 306 7.10 -19.04 -6.92
N ARG A 307 7.92 -18.15 -7.48
CA ARG A 307 8.49 -18.33 -8.82
C ARG A 307 9.33 -19.60 -8.81
N ALA A 308 9.12 -20.48 -9.80
CA ALA A 308 10.02 -21.59 -10.01
C ALA A 308 11.41 -21.02 -10.30
N ALA A 309 12.38 -21.29 -9.43
CA ALA A 309 13.77 -21.07 -9.77
C ALA A 309 14.11 -22.04 -10.90
N ALA A 310 14.84 -21.56 -11.92
CA ALA A 310 15.47 -22.45 -12.89
C ALA A 310 16.23 -23.55 -12.11
N PRO A 311 16.18 -24.82 -12.54
CA PRO A 311 16.90 -25.87 -11.83
C PRO A 311 18.38 -25.49 -11.81
N GLU A 312 18.92 -25.20 -10.63
CA GLU A 312 20.37 -25.22 -10.44
C GLU A 312 20.85 -26.59 -10.89
N ASN A 313 21.91 -26.62 -11.69
CA ASN A 313 22.59 -27.85 -12.12
C ASN A 313 23.08 -28.61 -10.89
N VAL A 314 22.22 -29.41 -10.27
CA VAL A 314 22.61 -30.39 -9.26
C VAL A 314 23.23 -31.55 -10.03
N GLY A 315 24.56 -31.62 -9.97
CA GLY A 315 25.34 -32.71 -10.53
C GLY A 315 24.77 -34.07 -10.11
N LYS A 316 24.72 -34.97 -11.10
CA LYS A 316 24.38 -36.40 -11.00
C LYS A 316 24.66 -37.01 -9.62
N GLY A 317 23.61 -37.35 -8.90
CA GLY A 317 23.61 -38.27 -7.78
C GLY A 317 22.23 -38.90 -7.69
N GLY A 318 22.10 -40.13 -8.21
CA GLY A 318 20.83 -40.84 -8.28
C GLY A 318 20.18 -41.04 -6.91
N GLY A 319 18.89 -40.74 -6.83
CA GLY A 319 18.07 -40.97 -5.65
C GLY A 319 16.64 -40.53 -5.92
N ASN A 320 15.76 -41.51 -6.03
CA ASN A 320 14.33 -41.42 -6.31
C ASN A 320 13.64 -40.25 -5.56
N VAL A 321 13.03 -39.30 -6.29
CA VAL A 321 12.16 -38.27 -5.71
C VAL A 321 10.71 -38.79 -5.74
N PRO A 322 10.02 -38.94 -4.60
CA PRO A 322 8.58 -39.20 -4.61
C PRO A 322 7.83 -37.91 -5.00
N ALA A 323 6.72 -38.07 -5.73
CA ALA A 323 5.83 -36.99 -6.13
C ALA A 323 5.48 -36.09 -4.93
N ALA A 324 5.97 -34.84 -4.97
CA ALA A 324 5.75 -33.87 -3.92
C ALA A 324 4.32 -33.31 -3.99
N GLY A 325 3.47 -33.80 -3.10
CA GLY A 325 2.24 -33.13 -2.71
C GLY A 325 2.54 -31.78 -2.05
N LEU A 326 1.57 -30.86 -2.17
CA LEU A 326 1.55 -29.58 -1.48
C LEU A 326 1.81 -29.78 0.03
N PRO A 327 2.65 -28.96 0.69
CA PRO A 327 2.95 -29.17 2.09
C PRO A 327 1.72 -28.83 2.94
N VAL A 328 1.30 -29.82 3.72
CA VAL A 328 0.38 -29.67 4.85
C VAL A 328 1.27 -29.35 6.04
N ASP A 329 1.19 -28.14 6.58
CA ASP A 329 1.88 -27.80 7.83
C ASP A 329 1.21 -28.56 8.98
N ALA A 330 1.99 -29.39 9.67
CA ALA A 330 1.66 -29.97 10.96
C ALA A 330 2.62 -29.39 12.00
N SER A 331 2.04 -28.88 13.09
CA SER A 331 2.72 -28.22 14.19
C SER A 331 3.32 -29.20 15.21
N THR A 332 4.29 -28.68 15.98
CA THR A 332 4.90 -29.16 17.25
C THR A 332 5.81 -30.41 17.16
N ASP A 333 7.01 -30.46 17.77
CA ASP A 333 7.35 -30.04 19.12
C ASP A 333 8.86 -29.86 19.41
N SER A 334 9.15 -29.07 20.45
CA SER A 334 10.34 -28.96 21.34
C SER A 334 11.72 -29.56 20.96
N ASN A 335 12.80 -28.75 21.06
CA ASN A 335 13.89 -29.09 21.99
C ASN A 335 14.78 -27.91 22.44
N ASP A 336 15.10 -27.97 23.73
CA ASP A 336 15.93 -27.13 24.58
C ASP A 336 17.41 -27.10 24.16
N SER A 337 18.06 -25.93 24.17
CA SER A 337 19.46 -25.84 24.65
C SER A 337 19.92 -24.39 24.92
N LYS A 338 20.10 -24.13 26.22
CA LYS A 338 20.86 -23.04 26.85
C LYS A 338 22.18 -22.70 26.14
N LYS A 339 22.47 -21.40 25.94
CA LYS A 339 23.85 -20.87 26.02
C LYS A 339 23.92 -19.53 26.78
N LYS A 340 24.78 -19.56 27.82
CA LYS A 340 25.09 -18.49 28.78
C LYS A 340 25.94 -17.37 28.17
N ARG A 341 25.71 -16.16 28.71
CA ARG A 341 26.54 -14.95 28.74
C ARG A 341 28.07 -15.17 28.68
N LYS A 342 28.76 -14.21 28.05
CA LYS A 342 29.90 -13.50 28.67
C LYS A 342 29.98 -12.05 28.18
N ARG A 343 30.04 -11.13 29.14
CA ARG A 343 30.55 -9.77 29.00
C ARG A 343 32.09 -9.83 29.09
N HIS A 344 32.75 -8.96 28.34
CA HIS A 344 33.86 -8.16 28.83
C HIS A 344 33.73 -6.76 28.24
#